data_AF-A0A5C3KWX5-F1
#
_entry.id   AF-A0A5C3KWX5-F1
#
_cell.length_a   1.000
_cell.length_b   1.000
_cell.length_c   1.000
_cell.angle_alpha   90.00
_cell.angle_beta   90.00
_cell.angle_gamma   90.00
#
_symmetry.space_group_name_H-M   'P 1'
#
loop_
_entity.id
_entity.type
_entity.pdbx_description
1 polymer ?
#
loop_
_entity_poly.entity_id
_entity_poly.type
_entity_poly.pdbx_seq_one_letter_code
_entity_poly.pdbx_strand_id
1 'polypeptide(L)'
;HPFDSDQDLQLSYSVLAKVQQDGIIPCGYDLLEEEWPEDGYPVVESVKVARKQVDITLLFEIWFRRAALWVQGLHSMSTILY
;
A
#
# COMPACT_ATOMS: atom_id res chain seq x y z
N HIS A 1 6.74 8.47 18.52
CA HIS A 1 5.32 8.08 18.55
C HIS A 1 4.62 9.05 17.59
N PRO A 2 4.03 8.61 16.47
CA PRO A 2 3.50 9.54 15.46
C PRO A 2 2.19 10.21 15.87
N PHE A 3 1.53 9.74 16.94
CA PHE A 3 0.29 10.29 17.47
C PHE A 3 0.54 11.07 18.76
N ASP A 4 -0.10 12.23 18.88
CA ASP A 4 0.00 13.16 20.01
C ASP A 4 -0.82 12.71 21.22
N SER A 5 -1.81 11.83 21.03
CA SER A 5 -2.65 11.28 22.09
C SER A 5 -2.92 9.78 21.91
N ASP A 6 -3.20 9.10 23.03
CA ASP A 6 -3.68 7.71 23.01
C ASP A 6 -5.04 7.58 22.30
N GLN A 7 -5.85 8.65 22.31
CA GLN A 7 -7.13 8.68 21.61
C GLN A 7 -6.94 8.62 20.09
N ASP A 8 -5.99 9.38 19.53
CA ASP A 8 -5.70 9.36 18.09
C ASP A 8 -5.09 8.03 17.66
N LEU A 9 -4.28 7.41 18.53
CA LEU A 9 -3.78 6.07 18.31
C LEU A 9 -4.93 5.04 18.21
N GLN A 10 -5.89 5.06 19.15
CA GLN A 10 -7.05 4.15 19.11
C GLN A 10 -7.97 4.41 17.92
N LEU A 11 -8.14 5.68 17.55
CA LEU A 11 -8.86 6.06 16.33
C LEU A 11 -8.18 5.47 15.10
N SER A 12 -6.85 5.54 15.02
CA SER A 12 -6.09 5.00 13.88
C SER A 12 -6.26 3.49 13.71
N TYR A 13 -6.27 2.74 14.81
CA TYR A 13 -6.53 1.30 14.76
C TYR A 13 -7.96 0.99 14.34
N SER A 14 -8.94 1.77 14.81
CA SER A 14 -10.34 1.57 14.48
C SER A 14 -10.64 1.86 13.01
N VAL A 15 -10.08 2.96 12.49
CA VAL A 15 -10.21 3.34 11.08
C VAL A 15 -9.52 2.30 10.20
N LEU A 16 -8.28 1.92 10.51
CA LEU A 16 -7.54 0.92 9.75
C LEU A 16 -8.26 -0.43 9.71
N ALA A 17 -8.79 -0.89 10.85
CA ALA A 17 -9.55 -2.14 10.91
C ALA A 17 -10.78 -2.09 10.01
N LYS A 18 -11.50 -0.96 10.00
CA LYS A 18 -12.67 -0.77 9.13
C LYS A 18 -12.29 -0.75 7.64
N VAL A 19 -11.25 -0.01 7.27
CA VAL A 19 -10.73 0.06 5.88
C VAL A 19 -10.31 -1.33 5.38
N GLN A 20 -9.62 -2.10 6.23
CA GLN A 20 -9.21 -3.48 5.91
C GLN A 20 -10.39 -4.43 5.78
N GLN A 21 -11.37 -4.35 6.69
CA GLN A 21 -12.58 -5.19 6.66
C GLN A 21 -13.43 -4.91 5.42
N ASP A 22 -13.56 -3.64 5.04
CA ASP A 22 -14.33 -3.21 3.88
C ASP A 22 -13.56 -3.39 2.55
N GLY A 23 -12.28 -3.80 2.61
CA GLY A 23 -11.45 -4.02 1.42
C GLY A 23 -11.15 -2.74 0.63
N ILE A 24 -11.21 -1.58 1.26
CA ILE A 24 -11.08 -0.27 0.59
C ILE A 24 -9.63 -0.08 0.17
N ILE A 25 -9.40 0.21 -1.11
CA ILE A 25 -8.09 0.63 -1.64
C ILE A 25 -8.15 2.15 -1.86
N PRO A 26 -7.40 2.95 -1.08
CA PRO A 26 -7.28 4.38 -1.31
C PRO A 26 -6.68 4.69 -2.69
N CYS A 27 -7.19 5.73 -3.34
CA CYS A 27 -6.61 6.23 -4.59
C CYS A 27 -5.33 7.05 -4.36
N GLY A 28 -4.57 7.26 -5.42
CA GLY A 28 -3.30 7.97 -5.44
C GLY A 28 -2.07 7.11 -5.10
N TYR A 29 -2.20 5.78 -5.18
CA TYR A 29 -1.15 4.85 -4.78
C TYR A 29 -0.83 3.76 -5.82
N ASP A 30 -1.30 3.90 -7.06
CA ASP A 30 -1.05 2.98 -8.18
C ASP A 30 -1.52 1.54 -7.89
N LEU A 31 -2.63 1.41 -7.16
CA LEU A 31 -3.22 0.12 -6.78
C LEU A 31 -4.61 -0.10 -7.33
N LEU A 32 -5.30 0.95 -7.77
CA LEU A 32 -6.56 0.80 -8.48
C LEU A 32 -6.28 0.48 -9.96
N GLU A 33 -7.11 -0.35 -10.59
CA GLU A 33 -6.92 -0.75 -11.99
C GLU A 33 -6.91 0.47 -12.92
N GLU A 34 -7.66 1.53 -12.57
CA GLU A 34 -7.71 2.79 -13.32
C GLU A 34 -6.43 3.62 -13.21
N GLU A 35 -5.55 3.32 -12.24
CA GLU A 35 -4.27 3.99 -12.02
C GLU A 35 -3.11 3.26 -12.72
N TRP A 36 -3.36 2.04 -13.19
CA TRP A 36 -2.31 1.25 -13.82
C TRP A 36 -1.96 1.79 -15.21
N PRO A 37 -0.70 1.63 -15.64
CA PRO A 37 -0.35 1.88 -17.03
C PRO A 37 -1.08 0.90 -17.97
N GLU A 38 -1.08 1.19 -19.27
CA GLU A 38 -1.82 0.40 -20.28
C GLU A 38 -1.44 -1.09 -20.30
N ASP A 39 -0.24 -1.43 -19.83
CA ASP A 39 0.28 -2.80 -19.71
C ASP A 39 -0.12 -3.51 -18.40
N GLY A 40 -0.88 -2.83 -17.52
CA GLY A 40 -1.43 -3.36 -16.28
C GLY A 40 -0.48 -3.26 -15.09
N TYR A 41 -0.74 -4.06 -14.05
CA TYR A 41 0.08 -4.05 -12.85
C TYR A 41 1.48 -4.62 -13.11
N PRO A 42 2.56 -4.00 -12.62
CA PRO A 42 3.91 -4.49 -12.82
C PRO A 42 4.12 -5.88 -12.16
N VAL A 43 4.39 -6.89 -12.99
CA VAL A 43 4.64 -8.27 -12.55
C VAL A 43 6.12 -8.67 -12.59
N VAL A 44 7.00 -7.77 -13.06
CA VAL A 44 8.45 -7.96 -13.10
C VAL A 44 9.13 -6.64 -12.80
N GLU A 45 10.18 -6.68 -11.99
CA GLU A 45 11.05 -5.53 -11.75
C GLU A 45 12.52 -5.92 -12.00
N SER A 46 13.22 -5.12 -12.81
CA SER A 46 14.65 -5.32 -13.08
C SER A 46 15.49 -4.58 -12.04
N VAL A 47 16.21 -5.34 -11.20
CA VAL A 47 17.08 -4.79 -10.16
C VAL A 47 18.54 -4.99 -10.52
N LYS A 48 19.35 -3.96 -10.30
CA LYS A 48 20.79 -4.03 -10.53
C LYS A 48 21.49 -4.76 -9.38
N VAL A 49 21.99 -5.96 -9.66
CA VAL A 49 22.83 -6.74 -8.74
C VAL A 49 24.28 -6.65 -9.19
N ALA A 50 25.06 -5.84 -8.48
CA ALA A 50 26.45 -5.49 -8.81
C ALA A 50 26.60 -4.93 -10.24
N ARG A 51 27.05 -5.75 -11.19
CA ARG A 51 27.29 -5.38 -12.60
C ARG A 51 26.24 -5.95 -13.56
N LYS A 52 25.20 -6.63 -13.07
CA LYS A 52 24.16 -7.28 -13.89
C LYS A 52 22.78 -6.75 -13.53
N GLN A 53 21.88 -6.74 -14.51
CA GLN A 53 20.45 -6.60 -14.26
C GLN A 53 19.85 -7.98 -14.02
N VAL A 54 19.00 -8.09 -13.01
CA VAL A 54 18.30 -9.32 -12.66
C VAL A 54 16.82 -9.00 -12.61
N ASP A 55 16.03 -9.73 -13.39
CA ASP A 55 14.58 -9.62 -13.37
C ASP A 55 14.03 -10.43 -12.20
N ILE A 56 13.24 -9.77 -11.37
CA ILE A 56 12.55 -10.37 -10.24
C ILE A 56 11.07 -10.42 -10.58
N THR A 57 10.49 -11.62 -10.57
CA THR A 57 9.04 -11.77 -10.73
C THR A 57 8.34 -11.28 -9.47
N LEU A 58 7.48 -10.28 -9.64
CA LEU A 58 6.54 -9.81 -8.63
C LEU A 58 5.28 -10.65 -8.74
N LEU A 59 5.17 -11.68 -7.89
CA LEU A 59 3.93 -12.45 -7.76
C LEU A 59 2.78 -11.51 -7.35
N PHE A 60 1.91 -11.20 -8.31
CA PHE A 60 0.81 -10.24 -8.17
C PHE A 60 0.02 -10.48 -6.88
N GLU A 61 -0.45 -11.71 -6.64
CA GLU A 61 -1.27 -12.04 -5.47
C GLU A 61 -0.59 -11.73 -4.12
N ILE A 62 0.73 -11.88 -4.04
CA ILE A 62 1.49 -11.62 -2.82
C ILE A 62 1.78 -10.12 -2.68
N TRP A 63 2.25 -9.50 -3.76
CA TRP A 63 2.67 -8.10 -3.73
C TRP A 63 1.49 -7.14 -3.67
N PHE A 64 0.45 -7.37 -4.46
CA PHE A 64 -0.77 -6.56 -4.46
C PHE A 64 -1.40 -6.54 -3.07
N ARG A 65 -1.57 -7.72 -2.45
CA ARG A 65 -2.16 -7.80 -1.10
C ARG A 65 -1.33 -7.05 -0.06
N ARG A 66 0.00 -7.13 -0.14
CA ARG A 66 0.90 -6.41 0.78
C ARG A 66 0.85 -4.90 0.55
N ALA A 67 0.85 -4.48 -0.70
CA ALA A 67 0.77 -3.08 -1.07
C ALA A 67 -0.56 -2.47 -0.62
N ALA A 68 -1.68 -3.17 -0.82
CA ALA A 68 -2.99 -2.75 -0.33
C ALA A 68 -2.99 -2.52 1.19
N LEU A 69 -2.50 -3.49 1.99
CA LEU A 69 -2.43 -3.34 3.44
C LEU A 69 -1.54 -2.16 3.86
N TRP A 70 -0.41 -1.96 3.17
CA TRP A 70 0.50 -0.86 3.44
C TRP A 70 -0.14 0.50 3.16
N VAL A 71 -0.77 0.65 1.99
CA VAL A 71 -1.47 1.88 1.60
C VAL A 71 -2.64 2.19 2.54
N GLN A 72 -3.43 1.19 2.91
CA GLN A 72 -4.53 1.37 3.86
C GLN A 72 -4.02 1.91 5.21
N GLY A 73 -2.90 1.38 5.72
CA GLY A 73 -2.26 1.88 6.93
C GLY A 73 -1.76 3.31 6.77
N LEU A 74 -0.99 3.57 5.72
CA LEU A 74 -0.40 4.88 5.44
C LEU A 74 -1.49 5.95 5.27
N HIS A 75 -2.52 5.68 4.47
CA HIS A 75 -3.61 6.61 4.22
C HIS A 75 -4.40 6.91 5.50
N SER A 76 -4.77 5.87 6.26
CA SER A 76 -5.50 6.04 7.52
C SER A 76 -4.73 6.89 8.53
N MET A 77 -3.42 6.72 8.62
CA MET A 77 -2.57 7.56 9.46
C MET A 77 -2.53 9.01 8.96
N SER A 78 -2.32 9.21 7.66
CA SER A 78 -2.27 10.54 7.06
C SER A 78 -3.56 11.33 7.25
N THR A 79 -4.72 10.68 7.18
CA THR A 79 -6.02 11.35 7.40
C THR A 79 -6.26 11.75 8.87
N ILE A 80 -5.58 11.13 9.83
CA ILE A 80 -5.73 11.43 11.26
C ILE A 80 -4.73 12.50 11.71
N LEU A 81 -3.55 12.53 11.10
CA LEU A 81 -2.47 13.44 11.46
C LEU A 81 -2.56 14.83 10.80
N TYR A 82 -3.44 15.01 9.80
CA TYR A 82 -3.66 16.25 9.06
C TYR A 82 -5.14 16.59 8.99
#